data_AF-A0A6A0HS41-F1
#
_entry.id   AF-A0A6A0HS41-F1
#
_cell.length_a   1.000
_cell.length_b   1.000
_cell.length_c   1.000
_cell.angle_alpha   90.00
_cell.angle_beta   90.00
_cell.angle_gamma   90.00
#
_symmetry.space_group_name_H-M   'P 1'
#
loop_
_entity.id
_entity.type
_entity.pdbx_description
1 polymer ?
#
loop_
_entity_poly.entity_id
_entity_poly.type
_entity_poly.pdbx_seq_one_letter_code
_entity_poly.pdbx_strand_id
1 'polypeptide(L)'
;METKLTLRMDENIIRAAKKYAQKQGVSLSKLVADYLRIISVKTTSSKNKTAFEPTPILSEITGVLQKASRHKDLREEYRDHLEEKYL
;
A
#
# COMPACT_ATOMS: atom_id res chain seq x y z
N MET A 1 -10.33 1.83 -20.54
CA MET A 1 -10.13 0.83 -21.61
C MET A 1 -9.40 -0.36 -21.01
N GLU A 2 -9.89 -1.58 -21.20
CA GLU A 2 -9.18 -2.80 -20.79
C GLU A 2 -8.28 -3.27 -21.92
N THR A 3 -7.01 -3.53 -21.62
CA THR A 3 -6.02 -4.01 -22.60
C THR A 3 -5.30 -5.24 -22.07
N LYS A 4 -4.90 -6.13 -22.96
CA LYS A 4 -4.21 -7.38 -22.62
C LYS A 4 -2.71 -7.21 -22.80
N LEU A 5 -1.95 -7.44 -21.73
CA LEU A 5 -0.50 -7.56 -21.77
C LEU A 5 -0.11 -9.04 -21.81
N THR A 6 0.69 -9.44 -22.80
CA THR A 6 1.21 -10.80 -22.93
C THR A 6 2.73 -10.77 -22.82
N LEU A 7 3.29 -11.53 -21.86
CA LEU A 7 4.73 -11.59 -21.59
C LEU A 7 5.23 -13.01 -21.86
N ARG A 8 6.43 -13.14 -22.44
CA ARG A 8 7.14 -14.42 -22.55
C ARG A 8 7.99 -14.61 -21.29
N MET A 9 7.89 -15.78 -20.67
CA MET A 9 8.50 -16.10 -19.38
C MET A 9 8.72 -17.61 -19.29
N ASP A 10 9.72 -18.02 -18.51
CA ASP A 10 9.95 -19.43 -18.18
C ASP A 10 8.75 -20.04 -17.45
N GLU A 11 8.35 -21.23 -17.86
CA GLU A 11 7.17 -21.91 -17.33
C GLU A 11 7.28 -22.19 -15.82
N ASN A 12 8.47 -22.48 -15.31
CA ASN A 12 8.71 -22.72 -13.88
C ASN A 12 8.42 -21.47 -13.05
N ILE A 13 8.77 -20.29 -13.58
CA ILE A 13 8.47 -19.01 -12.93
C ILE A 13 6.96 -18.78 -12.92
N ILE A 14 6.25 -19.06 -14.03
CA ILE A 14 4.79 -18.93 -14.08
C ILE A 14 4.12 -19.84 -13.05
N ARG A 15 4.56 -21.10 -12.92
CA ARG A 15 4.01 -22.05 -11.95
C ARG A 15 4.25 -21.59 -10.51
N ALA A 16 5.47 -21.16 -10.19
CA ALA A 16 5.82 -20.65 -8.86
C ALA A 16 4.97 -19.42 -8.50
N ALA A 17 4.83 -18.48 -9.43
CA ALA A 17 4.04 -17.26 -9.24
C ALA A 17 2.54 -17.56 -9.05
N LYS A 18 1.97 -18.49 -9.82
CA LYS A 18 0.58 -18.96 -9.63
C LYS A 18 0.37 -19.58 -8.25
N LYS A 19 1.30 -20.44 -7.80
CA LYS A 19 1.23 -21.08 -6.48
C LYS A 19 1.31 -20.04 -5.36
N TYR A 20 2.17 -19.03 -5.51
CA TYR A 20 2.24 -17.91 -4.59
C TYR A 20 0.91 -17.13 -4.54
N ALA A 21 0.38 -16.73 -5.69
CA ALA A 21 -0.88 -15.98 -5.77
C ALA A 21 -2.05 -16.74 -5.13
N GLN A 22 -2.14 -18.05 -5.40
CA GLN A 22 -3.18 -18.92 -4.80
C GLN A 22 -3.08 -18.98 -3.28
N LYS A 23 -1.86 -19.10 -2.72
CA LYS A 23 -1.65 -19.05 -1.26
C LYS A 23 -2.10 -17.73 -0.63
N GLN A 24 -2.02 -16.64 -1.38
CA GLN A 24 -2.48 -15.30 -0.96
C GLN A 24 -3.96 -15.04 -1.29
N GLY A 25 -4.69 -16.02 -1.85
CA GLY A 25 -6.11 -15.87 -2.20
C GLY A 25 -6.38 -14.92 -3.38
N VAL A 26 -5.38 -14.65 -4.23
CA VAL A 26 -5.51 -13.73 -5.38
C VAL A 26 -5.10 -14.41 -6.69
N SER A 27 -5.56 -13.86 -7.82
CA SER A 27 -5.10 -14.31 -9.13
C SER A 27 -3.73 -13.71 -9.48
N LEU A 28 -2.95 -14.44 -10.30
CA LEU A 28 -1.66 -13.92 -10.79
C LEU A 28 -1.84 -12.63 -11.61
N SER A 29 -2.93 -12.53 -12.39
CA SER A 29 -3.23 -11.31 -13.14
C SER A 29 -3.48 -10.11 -12.23
N LYS A 30 -4.21 -10.30 -11.11
CA LYS A 30 -4.44 -9.26 -10.11
C LYS A 30 -3.12 -8.82 -9.46
N LEU A 31 -2.29 -9.78 -9.05
CA LEU A 31 -0.98 -9.50 -8.46
C LEU A 31 -0.10 -8.63 -9.38
N VAL A 32 -0.02 -9.00 -10.67
CA VAL A 32 0.76 -8.25 -11.66
C VAL A 32 0.14 -6.89 -11.92
N ALA A 33 -1.19 -6.79 -12.05
CA ALA A 33 -1.88 -5.52 -12.25
C ALA A 33 -1.64 -4.54 -11.09
N ASP A 34 -1.67 -5.04 -9.84
CA ASP A 34 -1.41 -4.21 -8.66
C ASP A 34 0.05 -3.73 -8.62
N TYR A 35 1.02 -4.59 -8.97
CA TYR A 35 2.42 -4.18 -9.12
C TYR A 35 2.60 -3.12 -10.21
N LEU A 36 2.00 -3.33 -11.39
CA LEU A 36 2.06 -2.39 -12.50
C LEU A 36 1.43 -1.03 -12.13
N ARG A 37 0.37 -1.02 -11.32
CA ARG A 37 -0.25 0.21 -10.79
C ARG A 37 0.70 1.00 -9.89
N ILE A 38 1.43 0.31 -9.01
CA ILE A 38 2.39 0.96 -8.10
C ILE A 38 3.53 1.61 -8.88
N ILE A 39 4.06 0.93 -9.90
CA ILE A 39 5.15 1.49 -10.71
C ILE A 39 4.66 2.62 -11.62
N SER A 40 3.43 2.53 -12.16
CA SER A 40 2.89 3.57 -13.04
C SER A 40 2.72 4.89 -12.31
N VAL A 41 2.26 4.86 -11.04
CA VAL A 41 2.15 6.06 -10.18
C VAL A 41 3.50 6.75 -9.99
N LYS A 42 4.59 5.99 -9.88
CA LYS A 42 5.96 6.54 -9.79
C LYS A 42 6.42 7.19 -11.09
N THR A 43 6.04 6.61 -12.25
CA THR A 43 6.48 7.10 -13.57
C THR A 43 5.65 8.29 -14.08
N THR A 44 4.37 8.40 -13.73
CA THR A 44 3.49 9.50 -14.19
C THR A 44 3.54 10.74 -13.30
N SER A 45 4.56 10.89 -12.45
CA SER A 45 4.71 12.04 -11.54
C SER A 45 5.09 13.37 -12.25
N SER A 46 4.92 13.46 -13.56
CA SER A 46 4.77 14.74 -14.27
C SER A 46 3.31 14.89 -14.69
N LYS A 47 2.60 15.82 -14.02
CA LYS A 47 1.21 16.25 -14.31
C LYS A 47 0.10 15.30 -13.86
N ASN A 48 -0.07 15.15 -12.55
CA ASN A 48 -1.31 15.50 -11.84
C ASN A 48 -1.28 14.85 -10.45
N LYS A 49 -1.21 15.71 -9.43
CA LYS A 49 -1.50 15.38 -8.04
C LYS A 49 -2.91 14.81 -7.97
N THR A 50 -3.04 13.49 -7.99
CA THR A 50 -4.09 12.84 -7.21
C THR A 50 -3.34 11.98 -6.22
N ALA A 51 -3.46 12.39 -4.97
CA ALA A 51 -2.81 11.75 -3.85
C ALA A 51 -3.04 10.25 -3.94
N PHE A 52 -2.00 9.48 -3.65
CA PHE A 52 -2.19 8.17 -3.07
C PHE A 52 -2.99 8.39 -1.78
N GLU A 53 -4.32 8.41 -1.88
CA GLU A 53 -5.19 8.35 -0.71
C GLU A 53 -5.09 6.90 -0.23
N PRO A 54 -4.36 6.63 0.85
CA PRO A 54 -4.26 5.28 1.33
C PRO A 54 -5.66 4.90 1.83
N THR A 55 -6.18 3.75 1.39
CA THR A 55 -7.41 3.19 1.97
C THR A 55 -7.30 3.24 3.50
N PRO A 56 -8.40 3.43 4.25
CA PRO A 56 -8.36 3.65 5.71
C PRO A 56 -7.42 2.68 6.45
N ILE A 57 -7.47 1.40 6.10
CA ILE A 57 -6.62 0.34 6.64
C ILE A 57 -5.13 0.61 6.39
N LEU A 58 -4.76 0.98 5.16
CA LEU A 58 -3.38 1.36 4.81
C LEU A 58 -2.95 2.65 5.52
N SER A 59 -3.86 3.60 5.74
CA SER A 59 -3.60 4.84 6.50
C SER A 59 -3.36 4.57 7.99
N GLU A 60 -4.04 3.58 8.58
CA GLU A 60 -3.81 3.11 9.94
C GLU A 60 -2.45 2.41 10.06
N ILE A 61 -2.16 1.48 9.15
CA ILE A 61 -0.90 0.72 9.13
C ILE A 61 0.32 1.63 8.93
N THR A 62 0.20 2.61 8.03
CA THR A 62 1.29 3.56 7.74
C THR A 62 1.34 4.75 8.70
N GLY A 63 0.42 4.83 9.67
CA GLY A 63 0.34 5.92 10.65
C GLY A 63 -0.02 7.28 10.04
N VAL A 64 -0.55 7.33 8.82
CA VAL A 64 -0.93 8.57 8.14
C VAL A 64 -2.19 9.19 8.78
N LEU A 65 -3.10 8.37 9.31
CA LEU A 65 -4.22 8.86 10.14
C LEU A 65 -3.75 9.59 11.40
N GLN A 66 -2.62 9.18 12.01
CA GLN A 66 -2.02 9.93 13.13
C GLN A 66 -1.49 11.32 12.74
N LYS A 67 -1.26 11.59 11.45
CA LYS A 67 -0.81 12.91 10.97
C LYS A 67 -1.97 13.81 10.53
N ALA A 68 -3.06 13.24 10.04
CA ALA A 68 -4.24 14.00 9.60
C ALA A 68 -5.18 14.37 10.75
N SER A 69 -5.24 13.55 11.82
CA SER A 69 -6.21 13.72 12.91
C SER A 69 -5.66 14.42 14.17
N ARG A 70 -4.41 14.92 14.12
CA ARG A 70 -3.77 15.70 15.20
C ARG A 70 -3.69 17.17 14.82
N HIS A 71 -4.76 17.96 14.90
CA HIS A 71 -5.32 18.46 16.16
C HIS A 71 -4.30 18.44 17.31
N LYS A 72 -4.03 19.63 17.83
CA LYS A 72 -2.87 20.03 18.65
C LYS A 72 -2.63 19.22 19.94
N ASP A 73 -3.57 18.37 20.35
CA ASP A 73 -3.71 17.94 21.74
C ASP A 73 -3.06 16.58 22.05
N LEU A 74 -2.84 15.73 21.05
CA LEU A 74 -2.26 14.38 21.24
C LEU A 74 -0.78 14.35 21.65
N ARG A 75 -0.08 15.50 21.65
CA ARG A 75 1.28 15.58 22.20
C ARG A 75 1.28 15.72 23.72
N GLU A 76 0.27 16.38 24.28
CA GLU A 76 0.13 16.58 25.72
C GLU A 76 -0.34 15.28 26.37
N GLU A 77 -1.37 14.62 25.80
CA GLU A 77 -1.85 13.32 26.29
C GLU A 77 -0.75 12.23 26.31
N TYR A 78 0.14 12.24 25.31
CA TYR A 78 1.25 11.27 25.27
C TYR A 78 2.32 11.56 26.34
N ARG A 79 2.48 12.82 26.73
CA ARG A 79 3.41 13.22 27.79
C ARG A 79 2.88 12.78 29.16
N ASP A 80 1.60 13.01 29.42
CA ASP A 80 0.96 12.65 30.69
C ASP A 80 0.96 11.13 30.91
N HIS A 81 0.66 10.35 29.86
CA HIS A 81 0.74 8.89 29.91
C HIS A 81 2.16 8.35 30.17
N LEU A 82 3.21 9.08 29.73
CA LEU A 82 4.59 8.69 30.02
C LEU A 82 5.03 9.08 31.44
N GLU A 83 4.53 10.21 31.97
CA GLU A 83 4.77 10.60 33.36
C GLU A 83 4.10 9.59 34.31
N GLU A 84 2.85 9.20 34.09
CA GLU A 84 2.14 8.24 34.96
C GLU A 84 2.72 6.81 34.90
N LYS A 85 3.33 6.43 33.78
CA LYS A 85 3.88 5.08 33.60
C LYS A 85 5.27 4.90 34.20
N TYR A 86 6.04 5.98 34.35
CA TYR A 86 7.46 5.92 34.70
C TYR A 86 7.87 6.82 35.87
N LEU A 87 6.99 7.69 36.37
CA LEU A 87 7.17 8.53 37.55
C LEU A 87 6.16 8.17 38.63
#